data_AF-A0A9Q0Y9T3-F1
#
_entry.id   AF-A0A9Q0Y9T3-F1
#
_cell.length_a   1.000
_cell.length_b   1.000
_cell.length_c   1.000
_cell.angle_alpha   90.00
_cell.angle_beta   90.00
_cell.angle_gamma   90.00
#
_symmetry.space_group_name_H-M   'P 1'
#
loop_
_entity.id
_entity.type
_entity.pdbx_description
1 polymer ?
#
loop_
_entity_poly.entity_id
_entity_poly.type
_entity_poly.pdbx_seq_one_letter_code
_entity_poly.pdbx_strand_id
1 'polypeptide(L)'
;PEITVGNLPTYFQLEKPLLVLFSDGPLRVKVAGGMRRLAEGEHRGDFLACWLNLKNTPVGWGILKAYFGSPFPHLPLLLWINPHSGGQVFVFPPDRSLSEPDILAWIETLPSGQEAQS
;
A
#
# COMPACT_ATOMS: atom_id res chain seq x y z
N PRO A 1 0.50 10.02 -3.04
CA PRO A 1 0.32 10.44 -4.46
C PRO A 1 -0.44 9.35 -5.22
N GLU A 2 -1.21 9.70 -6.27
CA GLU A 2 -1.85 8.69 -7.13
C GLU A 2 -0.79 8.08 -8.05
N ILE A 3 -0.72 6.75 -8.08
CA ILE A 3 0.14 6.04 -9.03
C ILE A 3 -0.55 5.97 -10.38
N THR A 4 0.21 6.30 -11.41
CA THR A 4 -0.15 6.13 -12.82
C THR A 4 0.90 5.25 -13.49
N VAL A 5 0.59 4.74 -14.68
CA VAL A 5 1.55 3.92 -15.46
C VAL A 5 2.89 4.65 -15.66
N GLY A 6 2.88 5.98 -15.79
CA GLY A 6 4.09 6.77 -16.01
C GLY A 6 5.01 6.90 -14.80
N ASN A 7 4.48 6.84 -13.57
CA ASN A 7 5.27 7.03 -12.35
C ASN A 7 5.56 5.72 -11.59
N LEU A 8 4.89 4.62 -11.94
CA LEU A 8 5.03 3.31 -11.30
C LEU A 8 6.50 2.82 -11.21
N PRO A 9 7.35 2.92 -12.25
CA PRO A 9 8.73 2.42 -12.17
C PRO A 9 9.56 3.14 -11.10
N THR A 10 9.32 4.43 -10.88
CA THR A 10 10.05 5.23 -9.90
C THR A 10 9.79 4.75 -8.47
N TYR A 11 8.57 4.30 -8.16
CA TYR A 11 8.25 3.81 -6.81
C TYR A 11 8.98 2.51 -6.46
N PHE A 12 9.18 1.63 -7.45
CA PHE A 12 9.91 0.38 -7.23
C PHE A 12 11.43 0.56 -7.12
N GLN A 13 11.99 1.63 -7.71
CA GLN A 13 13.43 1.92 -7.62
C GLN A 13 13.86 2.50 -6.27
N LEU A 14 12.92 2.99 -5.46
CA LEU A 14 13.24 3.70 -4.23
C LEU A 14 13.67 2.79 -3.07
N GLU A 15 13.65 1.46 -3.27
CA GLU A 15 14.05 0.44 -2.27
C GLU A 15 13.42 0.67 -0.88
N LYS A 16 12.28 1.34 -0.82
CA LYS A 16 11.54 1.59 0.42
C LYS A 16 10.33 0.68 0.48
N PRO A 17 9.85 0.34 1.69
CA PRO A 17 8.53 -0.25 1.83
C PRO A 17 7.47 0.63 1.16
N LEU A 18 6.51 -0.02 0.52
CA LEU A 18 5.38 0.63 -0.15
C LEU A 18 4.09 0.35 0.62
N LEU A 19 3.37 1.41 0.94
CA LEU A 19 2.01 1.33 1.45
C LEU A 19 1.05 1.72 0.30
N VAL A 20 0.40 0.73 -0.31
CA VAL A 20 -0.40 0.90 -1.53
C VAL A 20 -1.89 0.65 -1.25
N LEU A 21 -2.73 1.65 -1.48
CA LEU A 21 -4.18 1.53 -1.41
C LEU A 21 -4.80 1.32 -2.79
N PHE A 22 -5.39 0.15 -3.04
CA PHE A 22 -6.18 -0.15 -4.23
C PHE A 22 -7.64 0.22 -4.03
N SER A 23 -8.27 0.85 -5.04
CA SER A 23 -9.70 1.17 -5.04
C SER A 23 -10.34 0.91 -6.41
N ASP A 24 -11.65 0.68 -6.45
CA ASP A 24 -12.46 0.56 -7.67
C ASP A 24 -13.24 1.85 -7.98
N GLY A 25 -12.63 2.99 -7.67
CA GLY A 25 -13.25 4.30 -7.81
C GLY A 25 -12.55 5.38 -7.00
N PRO A 26 -13.07 6.61 -7.01
CA PRO A 26 -12.52 7.71 -6.24
C PRO A 26 -12.58 7.40 -4.74
N LEU A 27 -11.48 7.71 -4.05
CA LEU A 27 -11.42 7.57 -2.60
C LEU A 27 -12.35 8.58 -1.92
N ARG A 28 -12.95 8.16 -0.80
CA ARG A 28 -13.65 9.09 0.10
C ARG A 28 -12.67 10.15 0.61
N VAL A 29 -13.14 11.40 0.75
CA VAL A 29 -12.32 12.55 1.17
C VAL A 29 -11.49 12.26 2.43
N LYS A 30 -12.09 11.59 3.43
CA LYS A 30 -11.39 11.23 4.68
C LYS A 30 -10.21 10.28 4.45
N VAL A 31 -10.41 9.25 3.62
CA VAL A 31 -9.38 8.24 3.29
C VAL A 31 -8.29 8.87 2.43
N ALA A 32 -8.66 9.65 1.42
CA ALA A 32 -7.70 10.39 0.59
C ALA A 32 -6.85 11.35 1.44
N GLY A 33 -7.47 12.06 2.39
CA GLY A 33 -6.78 12.94 3.33
C GLY A 33 -5.80 12.18 4.23
N GLY A 34 -6.17 11.01 4.74
CA GLY A 34 -5.28 10.15 5.53
C GLY A 34 -4.08 9.65 4.73
N MET A 35 -4.31 9.11 3.53
CA MET A 35 -3.23 8.67 2.64
C MET A 35 -2.30 9.81 2.22
N ARG A 36 -2.83 11.03 2.05
CA ARG A 36 -2.01 12.21 1.77
C ARG A 36 -1.12 12.57 2.96
N ARG A 37 -1.66 12.58 4.18
CA ARG A 37 -0.86 12.85 5.39
C ARG A 37 0.23 11.79 5.61
N LEU A 38 -0.08 10.52 5.38
CA LEU A 38 0.94 9.44 5.40
C LEU A 38 2.04 9.66 4.35
N ALA A 39 1.70 10.16 3.16
CA ALA A 39 2.67 10.39 2.08
C ALA A 39 3.56 11.63 2.27
N GLU A 40 3.04 12.66 2.94
CA GLU A 40 3.67 13.99 3.01
C GLU A 40 4.17 14.35 4.41
N GLY A 41 3.70 13.63 5.43
CA GLY A 41 3.94 13.87 6.85
C GLY A 41 5.26 13.29 7.36
N GLU A 42 5.32 13.06 8.67
CA GLU A 42 6.55 12.70 9.38
C GLU A 42 7.14 11.36 8.91
N HIS A 43 6.28 10.40 8.53
CA HIS A 43 6.67 9.05 8.10
C HIS A 43 7.11 8.93 6.65
N ARG A 44 7.17 10.03 5.88
CA ARG A 44 7.61 10.00 4.47
C ARG A 44 9.06 9.51 4.28
N GLY A 45 9.84 9.52 5.35
CA GLY A 45 11.20 8.95 5.40
C GLY A 45 11.21 7.43 5.40
N ASP A 46 10.21 6.81 6.05
CA ASP A 46 10.21 5.41 6.46
C ASP A 46 9.64 4.50 5.36
N PHE A 47 8.60 4.98 4.67
CA PHE A 47 7.94 4.26 3.58
C PHE A 47 7.28 5.23 2.60
N LEU A 48 6.83 4.70 1.46
CA LEU A 48 6.11 5.47 0.45
C LEU A 48 4.62 5.11 0.49
N ALA A 49 3.78 6.07 0.85
CA ALA A 49 2.33 5.91 0.80
C ALA A 49 1.76 6.38 -0.54
N CYS A 50 0.96 5.53 -1.18
CA CYS A 50 0.35 5.81 -2.47
C CYS A 50 -0.98 5.07 -2.66
N TRP A 51 -1.70 5.42 -3.72
CA TRP A 51 -2.96 4.75 -4.06
C TRP A 51 -3.11 4.54 -5.56
N LEU A 52 -3.89 3.52 -5.92
CA LEU A 52 -4.16 3.09 -7.27
C LEU A 52 -5.67 2.90 -7.47
N ASN A 53 -6.28 3.77 -8.26
CA ASN A 53 -7.65 3.59 -8.69
C ASN A 53 -7.69 2.66 -9.91
N LEU A 54 -8.23 1.45 -9.73
CA LEU A 54 -8.29 0.39 -10.74
C LEU A 54 -9.22 0.72 -11.91
N LYS A 55 -10.14 1.68 -11.77
CA LYS A 55 -10.91 2.21 -12.91
C LYS A 55 -10.06 3.09 -13.82
N ASN A 56 -9.13 3.86 -13.23
CA ASN A 56 -8.23 4.74 -13.96
C ASN A 56 -6.99 3.99 -14.48
N THR A 57 -6.56 2.97 -13.73
CA THR A 57 -5.35 2.19 -14.02
C THR A 57 -5.68 0.68 -14.05
N PRO A 58 -6.33 0.16 -15.11
CA PRO A 58 -6.79 -1.22 -15.18
C PRO A 58 -5.68 -2.27 -15.07
N VAL A 59 -4.44 -1.92 -15.46
CA VAL A 59 -3.27 -2.80 -15.29
C VAL A 59 -3.02 -3.18 -13.82
N GLY A 60 -3.53 -2.39 -12.87
CA GLY A 60 -3.48 -2.70 -11.44
C GLY A 60 -4.17 -4.01 -11.07
N TRP A 61 -5.15 -4.47 -11.85
CA TRP A 61 -5.76 -5.79 -11.67
C TRP A 61 -4.75 -6.92 -11.88
N GLY A 62 -3.78 -6.74 -12.78
CA GLY A 62 -2.68 -7.68 -12.97
C GLY A 62 -1.80 -7.81 -11.73
N ILE A 63 -1.57 -6.70 -11.02
CA ILE A 63 -0.83 -6.68 -9.75
C ILE A 63 -1.58 -7.49 -8.68
N LEU A 64 -2.88 -7.21 -8.50
CA LEU A 64 -3.69 -7.98 -7.54
C LEU A 64 -3.76 -9.47 -7.90
N LYS A 65 -3.84 -9.81 -9.19
CA LYS A 65 -3.81 -11.20 -9.66
C LYS A 65 -2.47 -11.89 -9.36
N ALA A 66 -1.36 -11.18 -9.50
CA ALA A 66 -0.04 -11.73 -9.19
C ALA A 66 0.12 -12.05 -7.70
N TYR A 67 -0.47 -11.23 -6.81
CA TYR A 67 -0.39 -11.45 -5.36
C TYR A 67 -1.44 -12.43 -4.83
N PHE A 68 -2.68 -12.37 -5.30
CA PHE A 68 -3.81 -13.09 -4.71
C PHE A 68 -4.45 -14.15 -5.61
N GLY A 69 -4.07 -14.23 -6.89
CA GLY A 69 -4.74 -15.10 -7.84
C GLY A 69 -6.21 -14.72 -8.07
N SER A 70 -7.11 -15.69 -7.96
CA SER A 70 -8.57 -15.52 -8.07
C SER A 70 -9.26 -16.41 -7.03
N PRO A 71 -10.29 -15.92 -6.31
CA PRO A 71 -10.95 -14.61 -6.43
C PRO A 71 -10.16 -13.42 -5.85
N PHE A 72 -10.48 -12.20 -6.28
CA PHE A 72 -9.85 -10.98 -5.76
C PHE A 72 -10.38 -10.61 -4.36
N PRO A 73 -9.52 -10.02 -3.50
CA PRO A 73 -9.97 -9.44 -2.25
C PRO A 73 -10.93 -8.26 -2.47
N HIS A 74 -11.71 -7.94 -1.43
CA HIS A 74 -12.64 -6.81 -1.46
C HIS A 74 -11.89 -5.47 -1.49
N LEU A 75 -12.48 -4.48 -2.15
CA LEU A 75 -11.95 -3.13 -2.26
C LEU A 75 -12.73 -2.15 -1.37
N PRO A 76 -12.08 -1.09 -0.84
CA PRO A 76 -10.67 -0.75 -1.02
C PRO A 76 -9.72 -1.68 -0.23
N LEU A 77 -8.54 -1.94 -0.79
CA LEU A 77 -7.54 -2.87 -0.24
C LEU A 77 -6.23 -2.13 0.02
N LEU A 78 -5.77 -2.12 1.27
CA LEU A 78 -4.48 -1.52 1.65
C LEU A 78 -3.43 -2.62 1.84
N LEU A 79 -2.30 -2.49 1.16
CA LEU A 79 -1.20 -3.43 1.19
C LEU A 79 0.08 -2.77 1.70
N TRP A 80 0.85 -3.51 2.49
CA TRP A 80 2.24 -3.21 2.80
C TRP A 80 3.13 -4.17 2.02
N ILE A 81 4.00 -3.62 1.19
CA ILE A 81 4.93 -4.36 0.35
C ILE A 81 6.33 -3.96 0.80
N ASN A 82 7.05 -4.88 1.44
CA ASN A 82 8.42 -4.62 1.88
C ASN A 82 9.41 -5.44 1.06
N PRO A 83 10.20 -4.81 0.17
CA PRO A 83 11.22 -5.53 -0.60
C PRO A 83 12.28 -6.16 0.31
N HIS A 84 12.56 -5.56 1.48
CA HIS A 84 13.54 -6.05 2.45
C HIS A 84 13.07 -7.24 3.28
N SER A 85 11.77 -7.53 3.29
CA SER A 85 11.20 -8.71 3.98
C SER A 85 11.08 -9.91 3.03
N GLY A 86 12.05 -10.12 2.13
CA GLY A 86 12.00 -11.18 1.11
C GLY A 86 10.84 -11.03 0.12
N GLY A 87 10.37 -9.79 -0.11
CA GLY A 87 9.24 -9.50 -1.00
C GLY A 87 7.87 -9.85 -0.41
N GLN A 88 7.74 -10.01 0.91
CA GLN A 88 6.47 -10.26 1.56
C GLN A 88 5.47 -9.12 1.36
N VAL A 89 4.21 -9.50 1.18
CA VAL A 89 3.06 -8.60 1.06
C VAL A 89 2.10 -8.88 2.20
N PHE A 90 1.76 -7.83 2.95
CA PHE A 90 0.83 -7.89 4.06
C PHE A 90 -0.45 -7.12 3.73
N VAL A 91 -1.59 -7.70 4.09
CA VAL A 91 -2.92 -7.11 3.86
C VAL A 91 -3.37 -6.41 5.13
N PHE A 92 -3.82 -5.16 5.02
CA PHE A 92 -4.43 -4.45 6.12
C PHE A 92 -5.75 -5.13 6.54
N PRO A 93 -6.01 -5.30 7.85
CA PRO A 93 -7.23 -5.96 8.32
C PRO A 93 -8.51 -5.24 7.85
N PRO A 94 -9.47 -5.94 7.20
CA PRO A 94 -10.65 -5.31 6.61
C PRO A 94 -11.67 -4.81 7.66
N ASP A 95 -11.56 -5.28 8.90
CA ASP A 95 -12.36 -4.87 10.05
C ASP A 95 -11.89 -3.55 10.70
N ARG A 96 -10.70 -3.06 10.32
CA ARG A 96 -10.13 -1.82 10.84
C ARG A 96 -10.47 -0.61 9.98
N SER A 97 -10.50 0.55 10.61
CA SER A 97 -10.71 1.83 9.92
C SER A 97 -9.47 2.23 9.13
N LEU A 98 -9.66 2.69 7.88
CA LEU A 98 -8.59 3.26 7.04
C LEU A 98 -8.25 4.70 7.47
N SER A 99 -7.90 4.87 8.75
CA SER A 99 -7.40 6.13 9.30
C SER A 99 -5.88 6.05 9.47
N GLU A 100 -5.22 7.21 9.43
CA GLU A 100 -3.78 7.31 9.62
C GLU A 100 -3.26 6.64 10.91
N PRO A 101 -3.82 6.90 12.11
CA PRO A 101 -3.33 6.24 13.33
C PRO A 101 -3.55 4.72 13.32
N ASP A 102 -4.66 4.23 12.77
CA ASP A 102 -4.92 2.78 12.67
C ASP A 102 -3.93 2.07 11.72
N ILE A 103 -3.56 2.75 10.63
CA ILE A 103 -2.60 2.25 9.64
C ILE A 103 -1.19 2.20 10.25
N LEU A 104 -0.76 3.26 10.93
CA LEU A 104 0.56 3.30 11.57
C LEU A 104 0.68 2.24 12.66
N ALA A 105 -0.33 2.13 13.53
CA ALA A 105 -0.36 1.10 14.57
C ALA A 105 -0.33 -0.31 13.99
N TRP A 106 -0.90 -0.55 12.80
CA TRP A 106 -0.76 -1.83 12.11
C TRP A 106 0.65 -2.06 11.56
N ILE A 107 1.26 -1.06 10.92
CA ILE A 107 2.62 -1.18 10.36
C ILE A 107 3.63 -1.54 11.46
N GLU A 108 3.50 -0.95 12.65
CA GLU A 108 4.34 -1.25 13.81
C GLU A 108 4.28 -2.72 14.27
N THR A 109 3.19 -3.44 13.95
CA THR A 109 3.07 -4.87 14.25
C THR A 109 3.70 -5.78 13.20
N LEU A 110 4.13 -5.24 12.05
CA LEU A 110 4.67 -6.04 10.96
C LEU A 110 6.13 -6.43 11.23
N PRO A 111 6.53 -7.66 10.84
CA PRO A 111 7.92 -8.07 10.94
C PRO A 111 8.84 -7.14 10.15
N SER A 112 9.88 -6.62 10.79
CA SER A 112 10.80 -5.62 10.20
C SER A 112 11.74 -6.21 9.15
N GLY A 113 11.64 -7.52 8.86
CA GLY A 113 12.52 -8.24 7.93
C GLY A 113 13.97 -8.42 8.42
N GLN A 114 14.36 -7.79 9.54
CA GLN A 114 15.69 -7.92 10.15
C GLN A 114 15.89 -9.22 10.95
N GLU A 115 14.84 -9.98 11.23
CA GLU A 115 14.90 -11.24 12.01
C GLU A 115 15.31 -12.48 11.19
N ALA A 116 16.12 -12.29 10.14
CA ALA A 116 16.60 -13.38 9.29
C ALA A 116 18.13 -13.41 9.20
N GLN A 117 18.83 -13.29 10.33
CA GLN A 117 20.20 -13.77 10.48
C GLN A 117 20.37 -14.38 11.88
N SER A 118 20.35 -15.71 11.94
CA SER A 118 20.81 -16.53 13.06
C SER A 118 21.80 -17.55 12.52
#